data_AF-A0A178EKE3-F1
#
_entry.id   AF-A0A178EKE3-F1
#
_cell.length_a   1.000
_cell.length_b   1.000
_cell.length_c   1.000
_cell.angle_alpha   90.00
_cell.angle_beta   90.00
_cell.angle_gamma   90.00
#
_symmetry.space_group_name_H-M   'P 1'
#
loop_
_entity.id
_entity.type
_entity.pdbx_description
1 polymer ?
#
loop_
_entity_poly.entity_id
_entity_poly.type
_entity_poly.pdbx_seq_one_letter_code
_entity_poly.pdbx_strand_id
1 'polypeptide(L)'
;MMTGTQSMKGLSVSKGQMNGDAFQIMTGGIHGCTVVWLVSRRAVWGAHFWETYSNNKPNVDDDPANSPYWLQRVVYHAIGRQVPRRPHPGNYVGYIPPIGPPITASLYNQQGDNTRLYIYTPAVPGAQSTTEGGPIEYRRRMAYLQNAIYEHLTSNGGIIPSREALLVPPVSYVRLNWAVPGPDDPPNPDLDLINESYRGMTLFQWDPNSDGQQLARWRLWIEHIFATGP
;
A
#
# COMPACT_ATOMS: atom_id res chain seq x y z
N MET A 1 14.67 1.42 -28.11
CA MET A 1 14.92 2.69 -27.42
C MET A 1 13.59 3.17 -26.86
N MET A 2 13.36 3.07 -25.55
CA MET A 2 12.17 3.65 -24.92
C MET A 2 12.59 4.96 -24.25
N THR A 3 12.18 6.06 -24.87
CA THR A 3 12.26 7.42 -24.34
C THR A 3 11.25 7.58 -23.20
N GLY A 4 11.68 8.24 -22.12
CA GLY A 4 10.94 8.33 -20.87
C GLY A 4 9.56 8.99 -20.95
N THR A 5 8.71 8.57 -20.04
CA THR A 5 7.64 9.37 -19.44
C THR A 5 7.56 8.91 -17.99
N GLN A 6 7.95 9.76 -17.03
CA GLN A 6 7.57 9.59 -15.64
C GLN A 6 6.02 9.59 -15.62
N SER A 7 5.45 8.40 -15.53
CA SER A 7 4.00 8.21 -15.55
C SER A 7 3.44 8.72 -14.22
N MET A 8 3.05 9.99 -14.19
CA MET A 8 2.10 10.56 -13.24
C MET A 8 0.76 9.78 -13.29
N LYS A 9 0.65 8.58 -12.72
CA LYS A 9 -0.60 7.79 -12.82
C LYS A 9 -0.91 6.96 -11.59
N GLY A 10 -1.43 7.65 -10.57
CA GLY A 10 -2.45 7.13 -9.67
C GLY A 10 -2.08 5.98 -8.73
N LEU A 11 -3.10 5.48 -8.07
CA LEU A 11 -3.09 4.28 -7.25
C LEU A 11 -3.03 3.06 -8.16
N SER A 12 -1.97 2.25 -8.05
CA SER A 12 -1.86 0.97 -8.77
C SER A 12 -2.29 -0.15 -7.84
N VAL A 13 -3.21 -0.98 -8.34
CA VAL A 13 -3.75 -2.12 -7.60
C VAL A 13 -3.60 -3.41 -8.38
N SER A 14 -3.02 -4.41 -7.74
CA SER A 14 -2.83 -5.75 -8.30
C SER A 14 -3.62 -6.76 -7.47
N LYS A 15 -4.29 -7.69 -8.15
CA LYS A 15 -5.00 -8.80 -7.54
C LYS A 15 -4.52 -10.11 -8.16
N GLY A 16 -4.13 -11.06 -7.32
CA GLY A 16 -3.81 -12.43 -7.74
C GLY A 16 -4.70 -13.42 -7.00
N GLN A 17 -5.29 -14.38 -7.72
CA GLN A 17 -5.91 -15.55 -7.09
C GLN A 17 -4.84 -16.64 -6.93
N MET A 18 -4.82 -17.30 -5.77
CA MET A 18 -3.81 -18.28 -5.38
C MET A 18 -4.29 -19.71 -5.69
N ASN A 19 -4.61 -19.98 -6.96
CA ASN A 19 -5.12 -21.28 -7.41
C ASN A 19 -4.58 -21.68 -8.80
N GLY A 20 -3.47 -21.08 -9.23
CA GLY A 20 -2.85 -21.31 -10.53
C GLY A 20 -1.34 -21.13 -10.47
N ASP A 21 -0.76 -20.69 -11.59
CA ASP A 21 0.67 -20.55 -11.80
C ASP A 21 1.35 -19.63 -10.77
N ALA A 22 2.64 -19.86 -10.56
CA ALA A 22 3.47 -18.97 -9.75
C ALA A 22 3.45 -17.55 -10.33
N PHE A 23 3.41 -16.55 -9.47
CA PHE A 23 3.49 -15.15 -9.88
C PHE A 23 4.19 -14.29 -8.83
N GLN A 24 4.67 -13.14 -9.28
CA GLN A 24 5.27 -12.12 -8.43
C GLN A 24 4.66 -10.76 -8.71
N ILE A 25 4.47 -9.97 -7.67
CA ILE A 25 4.01 -8.59 -7.74
C ILE A 25 4.98 -7.75 -6.93
N MET A 26 5.56 -6.72 -7.55
CA MET A 26 6.52 -5.85 -6.91
C MET A 26 6.10 -4.40 -7.04
N THR A 27 6.34 -3.61 -6.00
CA THR A 27 6.22 -2.16 -6.07
C THR A 27 7.56 -1.55 -6.47
N GLY A 28 7.58 -0.76 -7.55
CA GLY A 28 8.74 0.06 -7.88
C GLY A 28 8.72 1.40 -7.14
N GLY A 29 9.87 1.86 -6.66
CA GLY A 29 10.12 3.25 -6.25
C GLY A 29 9.18 3.81 -5.18
N ILE A 30 9.30 3.36 -3.93
CA ILE A 30 8.57 3.95 -2.80
C ILE A 30 9.43 5.05 -2.18
N HIS A 31 9.09 6.30 -2.47
CA HIS A 31 9.84 7.48 -2.02
C HIS A 31 9.07 8.34 -1.02
N GLY A 32 8.08 7.79 -0.32
CA GLY A 32 7.10 8.57 0.46
C GLY A 32 5.65 8.10 0.26
N CYS A 33 5.47 7.01 -0.48
CA CYS A 33 4.18 6.38 -0.72
C CYS A 33 3.79 5.41 0.40
N THR A 34 2.50 5.12 0.53
CA THR A 34 2.01 4.02 1.38
C THR A 34 1.68 2.81 0.51
N VAL A 35 2.13 1.64 0.92
CA VAL A 35 1.81 0.36 0.28
C VAL A 35 0.97 -0.50 1.23
N VAL A 36 -0.04 -1.15 0.69
CA VAL A 36 -0.95 -2.01 1.44
C VAL A 36 -1.04 -3.36 0.76
N TRP A 37 -0.90 -4.43 1.54
CA TRP A 37 -1.10 -5.81 1.09
C TRP A 37 -2.16 -6.46 1.97
N LEU A 38 -3.25 -6.91 1.35
CA LEU A 38 -4.24 -7.79 1.96
C LEU A 38 -4.04 -9.19 1.38
N VAL A 39 -3.66 -10.13 2.23
CA VAL A 39 -3.30 -11.49 1.83
C VAL A 39 -4.20 -12.47 2.55
N SER A 40 -4.74 -13.45 1.84
CA SER A 40 -5.43 -14.62 2.39
C SER A 40 -4.87 -15.88 1.71
N ARG A 41 -5.34 -17.06 2.13
CA ARG A 41 -5.07 -18.32 1.43
C ARG A 41 -5.58 -18.39 -0.01
N ARG A 42 -6.50 -17.50 -0.41
CA ARG A 42 -7.18 -17.58 -1.72
C ARG A 42 -6.77 -16.47 -2.66
N ALA A 43 -6.32 -15.34 -2.14
CA ALA A 43 -6.00 -14.18 -2.96
C ALA A 43 -5.06 -13.20 -2.25
N VAL A 44 -4.36 -12.41 -3.06
CA VAL A 44 -3.63 -11.21 -2.65
C VAL A 44 -4.23 -9.99 -3.33
N TRP A 45 -4.34 -8.89 -2.59
CA TRP A 45 -4.63 -7.56 -3.10
C TRP A 45 -3.51 -6.63 -2.63
N GLY A 46 -2.83 -5.99 -3.57
CA GLY A 46 -1.74 -5.05 -3.31
C GLY A 46 -2.10 -3.68 -3.86
N ALA A 47 -1.81 -2.62 -3.10
CA ALA A 47 -2.08 -1.24 -3.47
C ALA A 47 -0.90 -0.34 -3.15
N HIS A 48 -0.55 0.56 -4.07
CA HIS A 48 0.51 1.55 -3.91
C HIS A 48 -0.08 2.97 -4.00
N PHE A 49 -0.16 3.67 -2.88
CA PHE A 49 -0.74 5.00 -2.72
C PHE A 49 0.33 6.09 -2.70
N TRP A 50 0.30 6.98 -3.68
CA TRP A 50 1.15 8.16 -3.67
C TRP A 50 0.55 9.23 -2.75
N GLU A 51 1.28 9.62 -1.71
CA GLU A 51 0.73 10.47 -0.63
C GLU A 51 0.46 11.91 -1.07
N THR A 52 1.33 12.52 -1.88
CA THR A 52 1.08 13.88 -2.38
C THR A 52 -0.17 13.97 -3.25
N TYR A 53 -0.42 12.94 -4.07
CA TYR A 53 -1.66 12.78 -4.81
C TYR A 53 -2.83 12.49 -3.86
N SER A 54 -2.71 11.51 -2.98
CA SER A 54 -3.82 11.06 -2.12
C SER A 54 -4.31 12.16 -1.18
N ASN A 55 -3.39 13.05 -0.77
CA ASN A 55 -3.68 14.18 0.12
C ASN A 55 -3.93 15.49 -0.62
N ASN A 56 -3.65 15.52 -1.93
CA ASN A 56 -3.76 16.70 -2.78
C ASN A 56 -2.95 17.91 -2.23
N LYS A 57 -1.73 17.63 -1.76
CA LYS A 57 -0.81 18.63 -1.23
C LYS A 57 0.64 18.30 -1.60
N PRO A 58 1.46 19.29 -1.99
CA PRO A 58 2.90 19.07 -2.13
C PRO A 58 3.54 19.04 -0.74
N ASN A 59 4.27 17.96 -0.42
CA ASN A 59 5.20 17.88 0.71
C ASN A 59 4.65 18.34 2.08
N VAL A 60 3.33 18.22 2.33
CA VAL A 60 2.74 18.53 3.63
C VAL A 60 2.50 17.24 4.40
N ASP A 61 3.22 17.12 5.50
CA ASP A 61 3.16 16.09 6.55
C ASP A 61 1.90 16.32 7.44
N ASP A 62 0.72 16.48 6.82
CA ASP A 62 -0.56 16.48 7.54
C ASP A 62 -1.19 15.08 7.56
N ASP A 63 -1.82 14.71 8.67
CA ASP A 63 -2.47 13.41 8.84
C ASP A 63 -3.97 13.50 9.26
N PRO A 64 -4.80 14.35 8.62
CA PRO A 64 -6.25 14.27 8.79
C PRO A 64 -6.79 12.98 8.15
N ALA A 65 -7.25 12.05 8.99
CA ALA A 65 -7.92 10.81 8.57
C ALA A 65 -9.22 11.06 7.77
N ASN A 66 -9.86 12.21 8.00
CA ASN A 66 -11.14 12.58 7.39
C ASN A 66 -10.99 13.52 6.18
N SER A 67 -9.79 13.67 5.62
CA SER A 67 -9.59 14.46 4.40
C SER A 67 -10.47 13.90 3.26
N PRO A 68 -11.33 14.71 2.63
CA PRO A 68 -12.19 14.24 1.54
C PRO A 68 -11.37 13.73 0.33
N TYR A 69 -10.16 14.28 0.12
CA TYR A 69 -9.24 13.79 -0.91
C TYR A 69 -8.79 12.37 -0.61
N TRP A 70 -8.27 12.14 0.60
CA TRP A 70 -7.79 10.84 1.06
C TRP A 70 -8.90 9.79 1.00
N LEU A 71 -10.09 10.12 1.53
CA LEU A 71 -11.23 9.22 1.53
C LEU A 71 -11.63 8.79 0.11
N GLN A 72 -11.75 9.74 -0.83
CA GLN A 72 -12.18 9.44 -2.20
C GLN A 72 -11.11 8.72 -3.03
N ARG A 73 -9.83 9.04 -2.80
CA ARG A 73 -8.72 8.52 -3.61
C ARG A 73 -8.22 7.17 -3.09
N VAL A 74 -8.31 6.91 -1.79
CA VAL A 74 -7.75 5.71 -1.14
C VAL A 74 -8.83 4.82 -0.57
N VAL A 75 -9.55 5.30 0.44
CA VAL A 75 -10.47 4.44 1.21
C VAL A 75 -11.61 3.93 0.33
N TYR A 76 -12.26 4.83 -0.42
CA TYR A 76 -13.40 4.47 -1.26
C TYR A 76 -13.00 3.48 -2.34
N HIS A 77 -11.81 3.65 -2.91
CA HIS A 77 -11.30 2.68 -3.86
C HIS A 77 -11.03 1.32 -3.21
N ALA A 78 -10.32 1.27 -2.08
CA ALA A 78 -10.00 0.02 -1.42
C ALA A 78 -11.26 -0.82 -1.14
N ILE A 79 -12.34 -0.19 -0.66
CA ILE A 79 -13.59 -0.89 -0.32
C ILE A 79 -14.63 -0.92 -1.46
N GLY A 80 -14.29 -0.43 -2.65
CA GLY A 80 -15.20 -0.42 -3.80
C GLY A 80 -16.40 0.54 -3.67
N ARG A 81 -16.31 1.55 -2.81
CA ARG A 81 -17.32 2.60 -2.68
C ARG A 81 -17.23 3.58 -3.85
N GLN A 82 -18.38 3.94 -4.40
CA GLN A 82 -18.44 4.90 -5.51
C GLN A 82 -18.00 6.31 -5.05
N VAL A 83 -17.12 6.92 -5.84
CA VAL A 83 -16.76 8.34 -5.69
C VAL A 83 -17.87 9.21 -6.31
N PRO A 84 -18.28 10.33 -5.68
CA PRO A 84 -19.29 11.23 -6.24
C PRO A 84 -18.97 11.67 -7.67
N ARG A 85 -19.99 11.90 -8.50
CA ARG A 85 -19.84 12.38 -9.90
C ARG A 85 -19.00 13.64 -10.02
N ARG A 86 -18.98 14.46 -8.97
CA ARG A 86 -18.08 15.60 -8.80
C ARG A 86 -17.17 15.32 -7.61
N PRO A 87 -15.99 14.71 -7.84
CA PRO A 87 -14.99 14.51 -6.79
C PRO A 87 -14.59 15.85 -6.16
N HIS A 88 -14.04 15.80 -4.94
CA HIS A 88 -13.59 17.01 -4.27
C HIS A 88 -12.45 17.67 -5.10
N PRO A 89 -12.57 18.97 -5.43
CA PRO A 89 -11.69 19.62 -6.40
C PRO A 89 -10.26 19.73 -5.86
N GLY A 90 -9.29 19.20 -6.60
CA GLY A 90 -7.90 19.17 -6.15
C GLY A 90 -7.13 20.44 -6.49
N ASN A 91 -6.71 21.22 -5.49
CA ASN A 91 -5.81 22.38 -5.66
C ASN A 91 -4.38 22.05 -6.16
N TYR A 92 -3.89 20.81 -5.97
CA TYR A 92 -2.55 20.41 -6.39
C TYR A 92 -2.60 19.47 -7.60
N VAL A 93 -3.33 18.37 -7.47
CA VAL A 93 -3.58 17.41 -8.55
C VAL A 93 -5.07 17.11 -8.61
N GLY A 94 -5.65 17.25 -9.80
CA GLY A 94 -7.03 16.86 -10.08
C GLY A 94 -7.31 15.40 -9.71
N TYR A 95 -8.58 15.02 -9.58
CA TYR A 95 -8.91 13.64 -9.26
C TYR A 95 -8.54 12.71 -10.42
N ILE A 96 -7.67 11.73 -10.15
CA ILE A 96 -7.27 10.65 -11.04
C ILE A 96 -7.85 9.35 -10.48
N PRO A 97 -8.82 8.72 -11.17
CA PRO A 97 -9.35 7.43 -10.73
C PRO A 97 -8.21 6.42 -10.53
N PRO A 98 -8.17 5.71 -9.39
CA PRO A 98 -7.26 4.59 -9.21
C PRO A 98 -7.38 3.53 -10.31
N ILE A 99 -6.26 2.87 -10.62
CA ILE A 99 -6.16 1.83 -11.61
C ILE A 99 -6.15 0.47 -10.90
N GLY A 100 -7.08 -0.41 -11.28
CA GLY A 100 -7.19 -1.77 -10.76
C GLY A 100 -8.49 -2.01 -9.97
N PRO A 101 -8.73 -3.24 -9.51
CA PRO A 101 -9.98 -3.61 -8.85
C PRO A 101 -9.98 -3.29 -7.35
N PRO A 102 -11.14 -2.95 -6.75
CA PRO A 102 -11.27 -2.86 -5.29
C PRO A 102 -11.13 -4.23 -4.62
N ILE A 103 -11.05 -4.24 -3.28
CA ILE A 103 -11.07 -5.48 -2.49
C ILE A 103 -12.39 -6.20 -2.72
N THR A 104 -12.31 -7.43 -3.24
CA THR A 104 -13.44 -8.35 -3.32
C THR A 104 -13.57 -9.10 -1.99
N ALA A 105 -14.43 -8.61 -1.08
CA ALA A 105 -14.51 -9.12 0.30
C ALA A 105 -14.64 -10.64 0.40
N SER A 106 -15.43 -11.27 -0.49
CA SER A 106 -15.65 -12.72 -0.53
C SER A 106 -14.38 -13.57 -0.74
N LEU A 107 -13.25 -12.97 -1.14
CA LEU A 107 -11.95 -13.64 -1.29
C LEU A 107 -11.06 -13.55 -0.04
N TYR A 108 -11.47 -12.83 1.00
CA TYR A 108 -10.65 -12.57 2.19
C TYR A 108 -11.40 -12.79 3.50
N ASN A 109 -12.65 -13.22 3.47
CA ASN A 109 -13.53 -13.25 4.63
C ASN A 109 -14.16 -14.61 4.91
N GLN A 110 -13.57 -15.70 4.43
CA GLN A 110 -14.05 -17.06 4.68
C GLN A 110 -13.32 -17.69 5.87
N GLN A 111 -13.97 -18.68 6.49
CA GLN A 111 -13.37 -19.41 7.60
C GLN A 111 -12.05 -20.05 7.18
N GLY A 112 -11.00 -19.81 7.96
CA GLY A 112 -9.67 -20.36 7.69
C GLY A 112 -8.88 -19.63 6.61
N ASP A 113 -9.34 -18.51 6.07
CA ASP A 113 -8.56 -17.70 5.13
C ASP A 113 -7.25 -17.18 5.73
N ASN A 114 -7.18 -17.07 7.06
CA ASN A 114 -6.06 -16.50 7.82
C ASN A 114 -5.63 -15.14 7.25
N THR A 115 -6.59 -14.32 6.85
CA THR A 115 -6.36 -13.05 6.20
C THR A 115 -5.54 -12.11 7.06
N ARG A 116 -4.49 -11.52 6.47
CA ARG A 116 -3.61 -10.54 7.10
C ARG A 116 -3.54 -9.26 6.26
N LEU A 117 -3.55 -8.12 6.93
CA LEU A 117 -3.37 -6.80 6.35
C LEU A 117 -2.01 -6.24 6.77
N TYR A 118 -1.12 -6.10 5.80
CA TYR A 118 0.19 -5.46 5.95
C TYR A 118 0.13 -4.05 5.39
N ILE A 119 0.66 -3.09 6.14
CA ILE A 119 0.76 -1.69 5.72
C ILE A 119 2.23 -1.29 5.85
N TYR A 120 2.75 -0.69 4.80
CA TYR A 120 4.09 -0.17 4.73
C TYR A 120 4.03 1.31 4.36
N THR A 121 4.56 2.19 5.21
CA THR A 121 4.29 3.63 5.14
C THR A 121 5.49 4.43 5.63
N PRO A 122 5.66 5.71 5.24
CA PRO A 122 6.77 6.51 5.72
C PRO A 122 6.82 6.56 7.25
N ALA A 123 8.04 6.49 7.77
CA ALA A 123 8.35 6.88 9.13
C ALA A 123 8.25 8.40 9.27
N VAL A 124 8.06 8.87 10.50
CA VAL A 124 8.12 10.31 10.80
C VAL A 124 9.48 10.91 10.38
N PRO A 125 9.53 12.19 9.98
CA PRO A 125 10.78 12.88 9.67
C PRO A 125 11.84 12.70 10.76
N GLY A 126 13.06 12.36 10.33
CA GLY A 126 14.20 12.16 11.24
C GLY A 126 14.33 10.74 11.81
N ALA A 127 13.40 9.83 11.53
CA ALA A 127 13.60 8.41 11.84
C ALA A 127 14.84 7.84 11.12
N GLN A 128 15.59 7.00 11.83
CA GLN A 128 16.90 6.49 11.37
C GLN A 128 16.84 5.05 10.85
N SER A 129 15.74 4.33 11.07
CA SER A 129 15.58 2.95 10.63
C SER A 129 14.13 2.58 10.37
N THR A 130 13.96 1.61 9.47
CA THR A 130 12.69 0.92 9.22
C THR A 130 12.39 0.00 10.40
N THR A 131 11.18 0.05 10.94
CA THR A 131 10.78 -0.79 12.08
C THR A 131 9.28 -1.15 12.04
N GLU A 132 8.96 -2.39 12.41
CA GLU A 132 7.58 -2.84 12.65
C GLU A 132 6.99 -2.14 13.89
N GLY A 133 5.80 -1.56 13.75
CA GLY A 133 5.18 -0.78 14.82
C GLY A 133 5.91 0.53 15.14
N GLY A 134 6.88 0.92 14.31
CA GLY A 134 7.66 2.14 14.46
C GLY A 134 6.85 3.44 14.33
N PRO A 135 7.47 4.59 14.56
CA PRO A 135 6.80 5.88 14.42
C PRO A 135 6.48 6.14 12.94
N ILE A 136 5.23 5.91 12.55
CA ILE A 136 4.69 6.20 11.22
C ILE A 136 4.16 7.62 11.11
N GLU A 137 4.33 8.21 9.94
CA GLU A 137 3.89 9.57 9.61
C GLU A 137 2.34 9.68 9.57
N TYR A 138 1.68 8.78 8.85
CA TYR A 138 0.24 8.84 8.59
C TYR A 138 -0.60 7.99 9.55
N ARG A 139 -0.31 8.06 10.85
CA ARG A 139 -0.88 7.16 11.87
C ARG A 139 -2.41 7.12 11.85
N ARG A 140 -3.08 8.27 11.84
CA ARG A 140 -4.54 8.40 11.88
C ARG A 140 -5.15 7.90 10.58
N ARG A 141 -4.58 8.22 9.42
CA ARG A 141 -5.04 7.67 8.13
C ARG A 141 -4.89 6.16 8.05
N MET A 142 -3.78 5.60 8.53
CA MET A 142 -3.58 4.15 8.53
C MET A 142 -4.58 3.46 9.45
N ALA A 143 -4.82 4.00 10.65
CA ALA A 143 -5.86 3.48 11.53
C ALA A 143 -7.26 3.52 10.88
N TYR A 144 -7.58 4.60 10.17
CA TYR A 144 -8.85 4.73 9.45
C TYR A 144 -8.98 3.73 8.30
N LEU A 145 -7.93 3.56 7.49
CA LEU A 145 -7.92 2.59 6.40
C LEU A 145 -8.05 1.15 6.91
N GLN A 146 -7.33 0.80 7.98
CA GLN A 146 -7.44 -0.51 8.64
C GLN A 146 -8.88 -0.77 9.10
N ASN A 147 -9.53 0.22 9.72
CA ASN A 147 -10.92 0.09 10.17
C ASN A 147 -11.89 -0.06 9.00
N ALA A 148 -11.74 0.75 7.95
CA ALA A 148 -12.60 0.66 6.76
C ALA A 148 -12.49 -0.70 6.06
N ILE A 149 -11.27 -1.26 5.95
CA ILE A 149 -11.06 -2.59 5.39
C ILE A 149 -11.68 -3.66 6.30
N TYR A 150 -11.45 -3.58 7.61
CA TYR A 150 -12.03 -4.53 8.57
C TYR A 150 -13.57 -4.53 8.51
N GLU A 151 -14.20 -3.37 8.50
CA GLU A 151 -15.65 -3.20 8.35
C GLU A 151 -16.14 -3.75 7.00
N HIS A 152 -15.43 -3.49 5.91
CA HIS A 152 -15.77 -4.04 4.58
C HIS A 152 -15.73 -5.57 4.55
N LEU A 153 -14.75 -6.19 5.19
CA LEU A 153 -14.63 -7.64 5.24
C LEU A 153 -15.70 -8.29 6.12
N THR A 154 -16.10 -7.64 7.21
CA THR A 154 -17.04 -8.19 8.21
C THR A 154 -18.51 -7.92 7.88
N SER A 155 -18.83 -6.75 7.33
CA SER A 155 -20.22 -6.37 6.98
C SER A 155 -20.84 -7.26 5.89
N ASN A 156 -20.03 -7.94 5.08
CA ASN A 156 -20.47 -8.83 4.00
C ASN A 156 -20.65 -10.30 4.46
N GLY A 157 -21.08 -10.51 5.71
CA GLY A 157 -21.25 -11.85 6.29
C GLY A 157 -19.93 -12.60 6.49
N GLY A 158 -18.82 -11.85 6.55
CA GLY A 158 -17.47 -12.40 6.62
C GLY A 158 -17.09 -12.91 8.00
N ILE A 159 -16.28 -13.96 8.02
CA ILE A 159 -15.75 -14.60 9.23
C ILE A 159 -14.28 -14.16 9.38
N ILE A 160 -14.09 -12.96 9.93
CA ILE A 160 -12.78 -12.50 10.42
C ILE A 160 -12.80 -12.66 11.95
N PRO A 161 -11.93 -13.51 12.55
CA PRO A 161 -12.00 -13.85 13.97
C PRO A 161 -11.93 -12.64 14.92
N SER A 162 -11.07 -11.68 14.61
CA SER A 162 -11.01 -10.39 15.29
C SER A 162 -10.23 -9.37 14.45
N ARG A 163 -10.27 -8.11 14.85
CA ARG A 163 -9.45 -7.05 14.26
C ARG A 163 -7.96 -7.36 14.40
N GLU A 164 -7.54 -7.86 15.56
CA GLU A 164 -6.16 -8.23 15.87
C GLU A 164 -5.69 -9.43 15.03
N ALA A 165 -6.60 -10.33 14.65
CA ALA A 165 -6.29 -11.41 13.73
C ALA A 165 -6.02 -10.90 12.31
N LEU A 166 -6.68 -9.82 11.89
CA LEU A 166 -6.47 -9.21 10.57
C LEU A 166 -5.22 -8.32 10.53
N LEU A 167 -5.03 -7.48 11.55
CA LEU A 167 -4.08 -6.38 11.51
C LEU A 167 -2.66 -6.80 11.92
N VAL A 168 -1.71 -6.63 11.00
CA VAL A 168 -0.28 -6.63 11.33
C VAL A 168 0.13 -5.20 11.67
N PRO A 169 0.98 -4.97 12.68
CA PRO A 169 1.49 -3.62 12.97
C PRO A 169 2.08 -2.98 11.70
N PRO A 170 1.71 -1.73 11.38
CA PRO A 170 2.29 -1.06 10.23
C PRO A 170 3.81 -1.00 10.32
N VAL A 171 4.46 -1.20 9.19
CA VAL A 171 5.90 -1.11 9.04
C VAL A 171 6.24 0.29 8.56
N SER A 172 7.05 0.99 9.35
CA SER A 172 7.58 2.31 9.01
C SER A 172 8.85 2.17 8.17
N TYR A 173 9.07 3.04 7.19
CA TYR A 173 10.35 3.12 6.47
C TYR A 173 10.92 4.52 6.36
N VAL A 174 12.24 4.61 6.32
CA VAL A 174 12.92 5.89 6.13
C VAL A 174 12.76 6.30 4.67
N ARG A 175 11.91 7.31 4.42
CA ARG A 175 11.71 7.87 3.08
C ARG A 175 13.04 8.39 2.51
N LEU A 176 13.25 8.22 1.20
CA LEU A 176 14.28 8.99 0.52
C LEU A 176 13.94 10.48 0.67
N ASN A 177 14.94 11.30 0.92
CA ASN A 177 14.77 12.74 0.79
C ASN A 177 14.58 13.03 -0.70
N TRP A 178 13.37 13.37 -1.14
CA TRP A 178 13.07 13.60 -2.56
C TRP A 178 12.49 15.00 -2.76
N ALA A 179 13.10 16.02 -2.17
CA ALA A 179 12.83 17.38 -2.62
C ALA A 179 13.55 17.59 -3.97
N VAL A 180 12.86 18.10 -4.99
CA VAL A 180 13.55 18.72 -6.13
C VAL A 180 14.17 19.99 -5.56
N PRO A 181 15.51 20.09 -5.46
CA PRO A 181 16.13 21.27 -4.87
C PRO A 181 15.79 22.48 -5.73
N GLY A 182 15.35 23.56 -5.09
CA GLY A 182 15.32 24.88 -5.68
C GLY A 182 16.72 25.39 -5.99
N PRO A 183 16.85 26.55 -6.65
CA PRO A 183 18.15 27.11 -7.04
C PRO A 183 19.12 27.29 -5.88
N ASP A 184 18.58 27.52 -4.68
CA ASP A 184 19.32 27.83 -3.46
C ASP A 184 19.33 26.68 -2.43
N ASP A 185 18.70 25.54 -2.76
CA ASP A 185 18.65 24.40 -1.85
C ASP A 185 19.95 23.57 -1.91
N PRO A 186 20.40 22.99 -0.79
CA PRO A 186 21.54 22.09 -0.80
C PRO A 186 21.26 20.87 -1.72
N PRO A 187 22.30 20.25 -2.32
CA PRO A 187 22.14 19.07 -3.14
C PRO A 187 21.37 18.00 -2.38
N ASN A 188 20.30 17.49 -2.99
CA ASN A 188 19.53 16.43 -2.38
C ASN A 188 20.34 15.11 -2.46
N PRO A 189 20.79 14.56 -1.31
CA PRO A 189 21.68 13.41 -1.29
C PRO A 189 21.05 12.12 -1.83
N ASP A 190 19.71 12.04 -1.86
CA ASP A 190 18.99 10.85 -2.31
C ASP A 190 18.44 10.99 -3.74
N LEU A 191 18.74 12.09 -4.45
CA LEU A 191 18.20 12.33 -5.79
C LEU A 191 18.61 11.24 -6.80
N ASP A 192 19.87 10.80 -6.75
CA ASP A 192 20.40 9.73 -7.60
C ASP A 192 19.92 8.34 -7.15
N LEU A 193 19.36 8.23 -5.95
CA LEU A 193 18.81 6.99 -5.41
C LEU A 193 17.36 6.75 -5.83
N ILE A 194 16.70 7.75 -6.42
CA ILE A 194 15.31 7.63 -6.89
C ILE A 194 15.24 6.62 -8.04
N ASN A 195 14.46 5.55 -7.86
CA ASN A 195 14.34 4.39 -8.76
C ASN A 195 15.58 3.48 -8.89
N GLU A 196 16.73 3.84 -8.31
CA GLU A 196 17.93 2.99 -8.27
C GLU A 196 18.09 2.27 -6.92
N SER A 197 17.53 2.82 -5.86
CA SER A 197 17.61 2.23 -4.53
C SER A 197 16.67 1.04 -4.37
N TYR A 198 17.18 -0.02 -3.71
CA TYR A 198 16.32 -1.10 -3.22
C TYR A 198 15.47 -0.70 -2.00
N ARG A 199 15.69 0.51 -1.45
CA ARG A 199 14.92 1.06 -0.32
C ARG A 199 13.49 1.34 -0.76
N GLY A 200 12.56 1.06 0.15
CA GLY A 200 11.15 1.25 -0.15
C GLY A 200 10.70 0.35 -1.31
N MET A 201 10.90 -0.96 -1.22
CA MET A 201 10.27 -1.89 -2.15
C MET A 201 9.60 -3.02 -1.38
N THR A 202 8.48 -3.47 -1.93
CA THR A 202 7.77 -4.65 -1.45
C THR A 202 7.64 -5.64 -2.59
N LEU A 203 7.86 -6.92 -2.30
CA LEU A 203 7.72 -8.01 -3.24
C LEU A 203 6.77 -9.03 -2.64
N PHE A 204 5.69 -9.32 -3.33
CA PHE A 204 4.83 -10.46 -3.07
C PHE A 204 5.15 -11.57 -4.08
N GLN A 205 5.27 -12.80 -3.61
CA GLN A 205 5.41 -13.98 -4.45
C GLN A 205 4.40 -15.03 -4.02
N TRP A 206 3.73 -15.63 -4.99
CA TRP A 206 2.98 -16.86 -4.86
C TRP A 206 3.70 -17.98 -5.61
N ASP A 207 3.82 -19.14 -4.98
CA ASP A 207 4.41 -20.34 -5.57
C ASP A 207 3.58 -21.57 -5.19
N PRO A 208 2.88 -22.23 -6.14
CA PRO A 208 2.07 -23.41 -5.86
C PRO A 208 2.91 -24.65 -5.50
N ASN A 209 4.24 -24.61 -5.67
CA ASN A 209 5.16 -25.69 -5.34
C ASN A 209 6.40 -25.16 -4.60
N SER A 210 6.16 -24.31 -3.60
CA SER A 210 7.20 -23.55 -2.87
C SER A 210 8.35 -24.40 -2.32
N ASP A 211 8.11 -25.68 -2.01
CA ASP A 211 9.08 -26.59 -1.38
C ASP A 211 9.39 -27.84 -2.21
N GLY A 212 8.91 -27.90 -3.45
CA GLY A 212 9.08 -29.08 -4.30
C GLY A 212 8.18 -30.26 -3.95
N GLN A 213 7.31 -30.15 -2.93
CA GLN A 213 6.36 -31.19 -2.48
C GLN A 213 4.90 -30.80 -2.70
N GLN A 214 4.63 -29.91 -3.66
CA GLN A 214 3.32 -29.36 -4.00
C GLN A 214 2.64 -28.60 -2.86
N LEU A 215 3.41 -28.12 -1.87
CA LEU A 215 2.87 -27.21 -0.88
C LEU A 215 2.95 -25.79 -1.41
N ALA A 216 1.77 -25.26 -1.70
CA ALA A 216 1.57 -23.90 -2.12
C ALA A 216 1.86 -22.93 -0.96
N ARG A 217 2.61 -21.86 -1.24
CA ARG A 217 2.92 -20.82 -0.25
C ARG A 217 3.06 -19.47 -0.90
N TRP A 218 2.81 -18.43 -0.11
CA TRP A 218 3.20 -17.08 -0.46
C TRP A 218 4.33 -16.55 0.44
N ARG A 219 5.02 -15.55 -0.08
CA ARG A 219 6.10 -14.81 0.57
C ARG A 219 5.90 -13.32 0.30
N LEU A 220 6.12 -12.50 1.32
CA LEU A 220 6.06 -11.06 1.25
C LEU A 220 7.36 -10.50 1.86
N TRP A 221 8.14 -9.80 1.05
CA TRP A 221 9.29 -9.05 1.48
C TRP A 221 8.93 -7.57 1.53
N ILE A 222 9.26 -6.92 2.63
CA ILE A 222 9.11 -5.48 2.85
C ILE A 222 10.45 -5.00 3.42
N GLU A 223 11.34 -4.53 2.56
CA GLU A 223 12.76 -4.33 2.90
C GLU A 223 13.36 -5.54 3.66
N HIS A 224 13.66 -5.39 4.96
CA HIS A 224 14.26 -6.42 5.81
C HIS A 224 13.21 -7.31 6.51
N ILE A 225 11.92 -7.00 6.36
CA ILE A 225 10.83 -7.79 6.91
C ILE A 225 10.42 -8.87 5.94
N PHE A 226 10.27 -10.09 6.46
CA PHE A 226 9.87 -11.26 5.71
C PHE A 226 8.64 -11.90 6.36
N ALA A 227 7.56 -11.99 5.60
CA ALA A 227 6.35 -12.71 5.98
C ALA A 227 6.09 -13.86 5.00
N THR A 228 5.52 -14.94 5.51
CA THR A 228 5.12 -16.10 4.71
C THR A 228 3.84 -16.69 5.26
N GLY A 229 3.08 -17.34 4.39
CA GLY A 229 1.93 -18.11 4.80
C GLY A 229 1.63 -19.24 3.83
N PRO A 230 0.73 -20.14 4.26
CA PRO A 230 0.13 -21.12 3.37
C PRO A 230 -0.72 -20.44 2.30
#